data_AF-A0A4D7AUY7-F1
#
_entry.id   AF-A0A4D7AUY7-F1
#
_cell.length_a   1.000
_cell.length_b   1.000
_cell.length_c   1.000
_cell.angle_alpha   90.00
_cell.angle_beta   90.00
_cell.angle_gamma   90.00
#
_symmetry.space_group_name_H-M   'P 1'
#
loop_
_entity.id
_entity.type
_entity.pdbx_description
1 polymer ?
#
loop_
_entity_poly.entity_id
_entity_poly.type
_entity_poly.pdbx_seq_one_letter_code
_entity_poly.pdbx_strand_id
1 'polypeptide(L)'
;MVRFPTSRSLLALGLLAGAVWLSATGPAAADLRLCNTTGSRIGVSIGYKDGEGWTTEGWWNVAARTCETILRGPLVARFYYLYAVDYDQGGEWSGRAFMCTRDKEFTIRGIEECLARGYDRIGFFEVDTQDQRLWTVQLTDDRPQAPPSQPQPPMAAPLPMPAPRGRDTAAQGEIREAQPRPANPRLTPLPGGLFGVGGGAVGAPAGVPAFTAPR
;
A
#
# COMPACT_ATOMS: atom_id res chain seq x y z
N MET A 1 -91.78 -16.10 -0.58
CA MET A 1 -90.52 -16.48 0.11
C MET A 1 -89.43 -16.57 -0.93
N VAL A 2 -88.47 -15.64 -0.90
CA VAL A 2 -87.32 -15.60 -1.81
C VAL A 2 -86.08 -16.00 -1.00
N ARG A 3 -85.41 -17.09 -1.38
CA ARG A 3 -84.13 -17.52 -0.80
C ARG A 3 -83.01 -17.00 -1.69
N PHE A 4 -82.18 -16.10 -1.15
CA PHE A 4 -80.92 -15.70 -1.76
C PHE A 4 -79.80 -16.64 -1.26
N PRO A 5 -79.04 -17.33 -2.15
CA PRO A 5 -77.87 -18.08 -1.73
C PRO A 5 -76.70 -17.13 -1.46
N THR A 6 -76.08 -17.33 -0.30
CA THR A 6 -74.98 -16.56 0.27
C THR A 6 -73.66 -16.80 -0.47
N SER A 7 -73.03 -15.67 -0.80
CA SER A 7 -71.63 -15.44 -1.17
C SER A 7 -70.60 -16.36 -0.49
N ARG A 8 -69.74 -17.04 -1.28
CA ARG A 8 -68.42 -17.54 -0.84
C ARG A 8 -67.31 -17.64 -1.92
N SER A 9 -67.53 -17.23 -3.17
CA SER A 9 -66.58 -17.57 -4.26
C SER A 9 -65.72 -16.42 -4.81
N LEU A 10 -65.70 -15.24 -4.19
CA LEU A 10 -64.99 -14.07 -4.73
C LEU A 10 -63.68 -13.69 -4.02
N LEU A 11 -63.15 -14.53 -3.13
CA LEU A 11 -61.90 -14.26 -2.40
C LEU A 11 -60.66 -15.04 -2.89
N ALA A 12 -60.79 -15.87 -3.93
CA ALA A 12 -59.67 -16.68 -4.43
C ALA A 12 -58.93 -16.08 -5.65
N LEU A 13 -59.45 -15.03 -6.28
CA LEU A 13 -58.89 -14.48 -7.54
C LEU A 13 -58.11 -13.16 -7.36
N GLY A 14 -57.86 -12.71 -6.13
CA GLY A 14 -57.04 -11.52 -5.83
C GLY A 14 -55.56 -11.82 -5.54
N LEU A 15 -55.21 -13.08 -5.26
CA LEU A 15 -53.87 -13.48 -4.80
C LEU A 15 -52.88 -13.83 -5.92
N LEU A 16 -53.34 -13.95 -7.17
CA LEU A 16 -52.46 -14.30 -8.31
C LEU A 16 -51.92 -13.09 -9.09
N ALA A 17 -52.37 -11.86 -8.80
CA ALA A 17 -51.94 -10.66 -9.51
C ALA A 17 -50.77 -9.89 -8.84
N GLY A 18 -50.34 -10.30 -7.64
CA GLY A 18 -49.32 -9.59 -6.85
C GLY A 18 -47.88 -10.09 -6.99
N ALA A 19 -47.64 -11.18 -7.72
CA ALA A 19 -46.35 -11.90 -7.70
C ALA A 19 -45.35 -11.50 -8.80
N VAL A 20 -45.69 -10.57 -9.70
CA VAL A 20 -44.87 -10.24 -10.89
C VAL A 20 -44.28 -8.82 -10.82
N TRP A 21 -43.70 -8.46 -9.67
CA TRP A 21 -42.97 -7.17 -9.51
C TRP A 21 -41.65 -7.30 -8.74
N LEU A 22 -41.03 -8.49 -8.72
CA LEU A 22 -39.75 -8.72 -8.02
C LEU A 22 -38.68 -9.35 -8.90
N SER A 23 -38.26 -8.73 -10.00
CA SER A 23 -36.94 -9.06 -10.59
C SER A 23 -36.40 -7.99 -11.52
N ALA A 24 -35.85 -6.91 -10.96
CA ALA A 24 -34.92 -6.05 -11.69
C ALA A 24 -33.83 -5.49 -10.76
N THR A 25 -33.27 -6.35 -9.89
CA THR A 25 -31.96 -6.07 -9.29
C THR A 25 -30.90 -6.38 -10.32
N GLY A 26 -30.58 -5.39 -11.15
CA GLY A 26 -29.36 -5.43 -11.96
C GLY A 26 -28.13 -5.56 -11.05
N PRO A 27 -27.01 -6.11 -11.55
CA PRO A 27 -25.78 -6.17 -10.77
C PRO A 27 -25.43 -4.74 -10.33
N ALA A 28 -25.40 -4.52 -9.01
CA ALA A 28 -24.90 -3.28 -8.46
C ALA A 28 -23.40 -3.23 -8.77
N ALA A 29 -23.02 -2.47 -9.79
CA ALA A 29 -21.64 -2.23 -10.12
C ALA A 29 -21.00 -1.49 -8.93
N ALA A 30 -20.11 -2.19 -8.23
CA ALA A 30 -19.27 -1.62 -7.20
C ALA A 30 -18.03 -1.10 -7.92
N ASP A 31 -17.92 0.22 -8.08
CA ASP A 31 -16.90 0.89 -8.91
C ASP A 31 -16.41 2.15 -8.15
N LEU A 32 -15.28 2.73 -8.54
CA LEU A 32 -14.93 4.11 -8.17
C LEU A 32 -15.34 5.04 -9.31
N ARG A 33 -16.27 5.95 -9.03
CA ARG A 33 -16.72 6.96 -9.98
C ARG A 33 -16.16 8.33 -9.64
N LEU A 34 -15.92 9.12 -10.66
CA LEU A 34 -15.49 10.50 -10.54
C LEU A 34 -16.44 11.38 -11.33
N CYS A 35 -17.06 12.31 -10.63
CA CYS A 35 -17.94 13.33 -11.18
C CYS A 35 -17.17 14.65 -11.30
N ASN A 36 -16.92 15.06 -12.54
CA ASN A 36 -16.39 16.37 -12.84
C ASN A 36 -17.53 17.40 -12.81
N THR A 37 -17.60 18.20 -11.75
CA THR A 37 -18.58 19.29 -11.63
C THR A 37 -18.00 20.63 -12.06
N THR A 38 -16.84 20.67 -12.71
CA THR A 38 -16.23 21.90 -13.24
C THR A 38 -16.77 22.23 -14.63
N GLY A 39 -16.44 23.41 -15.15
CA GLY A 39 -16.70 23.80 -16.53
C GLY A 39 -15.69 23.27 -17.56
N SER A 40 -14.61 22.66 -17.11
CA SER A 40 -13.47 22.26 -17.94
C SER A 40 -13.39 20.74 -18.12
N ARG A 41 -12.68 20.29 -19.14
CA ARG A 41 -12.22 18.90 -19.25
C ARG A 41 -11.05 18.68 -18.30
N ILE A 42 -11.11 17.58 -17.55
CA ILE A 42 -10.06 17.24 -16.59
C ILE A 42 -9.38 15.92 -16.96
N GLY A 43 -8.06 15.88 -16.81
CA GLY A 43 -7.27 14.67 -16.81
C GLY A 43 -7.17 14.13 -15.40
N VAL A 44 -7.37 12.84 -15.19
CA VAL A 44 -7.31 12.21 -13.87
C VAL A 44 -6.26 11.10 -13.86
N SER A 45 -5.56 11.01 -12.74
CA SER A 45 -4.68 9.91 -12.36
C SER A 45 -5.09 9.40 -10.98
N ILE A 46 -4.99 8.09 -10.77
CA ILE A 46 -5.34 7.41 -9.52
C ILE A 46 -4.14 6.61 -9.00
N GLY A 47 -3.98 6.60 -7.68
CA GLY A 47 -3.10 5.71 -6.97
C GLY A 47 -3.85 4.92 -5.92
N TYR A 48 -3.53 3.64 -5.80
CA TYR A 48 -4.12 2.76 -4.79
C TYR A 48 -3.12 1.70 -4.35
N LYS A 49 -3.40 1.11 -3.20
CA LYS A 49 -2.63 -0.01 -2.68
C LYS A 49 -3.45 -1.28 -2.76
N ASP A 50 -2.93 -2.29 -3.41
CA ASP A 50 -3.51 -3.63 -3.49
C ASP A 50 -2.61 -4.65 -2.76
N GLY A 51 -2.90 -5.94 -2.96
CA GLY A 51 -2.13 -7.03 -2.35
C GLY A 51 -0.68 -7.15 -2.87
N GLU A 52 -0.37 -6.59 -4.04
CA GLU A 52 0.97 -6.64 -4.64
C GLU A 52 1.80 -5.39 -4.31
N GLY A 53 1.14 -4.28 -3.97
CA GLY A 53 1.79 -3.06 -3.50
C GLY A 53 1.08 -1.81 -3.96
N TRP A 54 1.86 -0.73 -4.14
CA TRP A 54 1.34 0.53 -4.67
C TRP A 54 1.26 0.47 -6.20
N THR A 55 0.17 0.98 -6.74
CA THR A 55 -0.08 1.10 -8.17
C THR A 55 -0.61 2.49 -8.47
N THR A 56 -0.10 3.12 -9.52
CA THR A 56 -0.68 4.33 -10.10
C THR A 56 -1.06 4.11 -11.55
N GLU A 57 -2.17 4.71 -11.94
CA GLU A 57 -2.74 4.62 -13.27
C GLU A 57 -3.25 5.99 -13.72
N GLY A 58 -3.30 6.21 -15.03
CA GLY A 58 -3.79 7.44 -15.66
C GLY A 58 -3.57 7.35 -17.17
N TRP A 59 -4.03 8.27 -18.02
CA TRP A 59 -4.89 9.40 -17.75
C TRP A 59 -6.32 9.11 -18.20
N TRP A 60 -7.29 9.25 -17.29
CA TRP A 60 -8.69 9.33 -17.70
C TRP A 60 -9.02 10.75 -18.14
N ASN A 61 -9.72 10.88 -19.26
CA ASN A 61 -10.22 12.17 -19.71
C ASN A 61 -11.71 12.27 -19.36
N VAL A 62 -12.05 13.19 -18.46
CA VAL A 62 -13.41 13.36 -17.95
C VAL A 62 -13.95 14.71 -18.43
N ALA A 63 -14.99 14.66 -19.25
CA ALA A 63 -15.60 15.86 -19.81
C ALA A 63 -16.28 16.72 -18.72
N ALA A 64 -16.44 18.01 -19.01
CA ALA A 64 -17.13 18.94 -18.12
C ALA A 64 -18.54 18.44 -17.78
N ARG A 65 -18.93 18.52 -16.50
CA ARG A 65 -20.27 18.15 -16.01
C ARG A 65 -20.65 16.67 -16.25
N THR A 66 -19.66 15.77 -16.36
CA THR A 66 -19.90 14.32 -16.55
C THR A 66 -19.33 13.50 -15.40
N CYS A 67 -19.81 12.25 -15.27
CA CYS A 67 -19.31 11.29 -14.28
C CYS A 67 -18.81 10.03 -14.95
N GLU A 68 -17.51 9.78 -14.85
CA GLU A 68 -16.85 8.61 -15.42
C GLU A 68 -16.46 7.58 -14.35
N THR A 69 -16.27 6.35 -14.78
CA THR A 69 -15.76 5.29 -13.90
C THR A 69 -14.25 5.17 -14.08
N ILE A 70 -13.50 5.50 -13.03
CA ILE A 70 -12.03 5.55 -13.06
C ILE A 70 -11.40 4.25 -12.54
N LEU A 71 -12.08 3.51 -11.66
CA LEU A 71 -11.67 2.17 -11.26
C LEU A 71 -12.88 1.25 -11.29
N ARG A 72 -12.74 0.12 -11.97
CA ARG A 72 -13.79 -0.89 -12.10
C ARG A 72 -13.68 -1.94 -11.02
N GLY A 73 -14.82 -2.42 -10.53
CA GLY A 73 -14.88 -3.51 -9.57
C GLY A 73 -14.81 -3.03 -8.11
N PRO A 74 -15.15 -3.92 -7.18
CA PRO A 74 -15.36 -3.57 -5.79
C PRO A 74 -14.08 -3.03 -5.17
N LEU A 75 -14.18 -1.89 -4.51
CA LEU A 75 -13.06 -1.26 -3.83
C LEU A 75 -12.56 -2.15 -2.69
N VAL A 76 -11.25 -2.47 -2.74
CA VAL A 76 -10.59 -3.35 -1.77
C VAL A 76 -9.81 -2.57 -0.72
N ALA A 77 -9.43 -1.33 -1.03
CA ALA A 77 -8.77 -0.40 -0.12
C ALA A 77 -9.75 0.64 0.43
N ARG A 78 -9.44 1.20 1.60
CA ARG A 78 -10.17 2.34 2.17
C ARG A 78 -9.74 3.67 1.56
N PHE A 79 -8.43 3.84 1.35
CA PHE A 79 -7.85 5.08 0.86
C PHE A 79 -7.45 4.94 -0.61
N TYR A 80 -7.92 5.87 -1.42
CA TYR A 80 -7.50 6.06 -2.80
C TYR A 80 -6.88 7.45 -2.93
N TYR A 81 -5.93 7.57 -3.84
CA TYR A 81 -5.19 8.80 -4.06
C TYR A 81 -5.51 9.29 -5.46
N LEU A 82 -5.85 10.56 -5.62
CA LEU A 82 -6.17 11.12 -6.92
C LEU A 82 -5.31 12.34 -7.21
N TYR A 83 -5.00 12.51 -8.47
CA TYR A 83 -4.42 13.72 -9.03
C TYR A 83 -5.25 14.10 -10.26
N ALA A 84 -5.56 15.38 -10.41
CA ALA A 84 -6.28 15.84 -11.59
C ALA A 84 -5.69 17.14 -12.12
N VAL A 85 -5.80 17.33 -13.43
CA VAL A 85 -5.34 18.52 -14.16
C VAL A 85 -6.50 19.09 -14.95
N ASP A 86 -6.70 20.40 -14.88
CA ASP A 86 -7.63 21.12 -15.75
C ASP A 86 -6.94 21.38 -17.09
N TYR A 87 -7.44 20.78 -18.16
CA TYR A 87 -6.85 20.93 -19.50
C TYR A 87 -7.24 22.22 -20.21
N ASP A 88 -8.31 22.88 -19.78
CA ASP A 88 -8.85 24.05 -20.48
C ASP A 88 -8.43 25.36 -19.81
N GLN A 89 -8.52 25.45 -18.48
CA GLN A 89 -8.13 26.63 -17.70
C GLN A 89 -6.78 26.49 -16.99
N GLY A 90 -6.21 25.28 -16.98
CA GLY A 90 -4.95 25.01 -16.30
C GLY A 90 -5.09 24.89 -14.78
N GLY A 91 -4.01 24.40 -14.17
CA GLY A 91 -3.89 24.10 -12.75
C GLY A 91 -4.42 22.71 -12.37
N GLU A 92 -4.30 22.38 -11.08
CA GLU A 92 -4.34 20.99 -10.63
C GLU A 92 -5.06 20.82 -9.29
N TRP A 93 -5.59 19.61 -9.09
CA TRP A 93 -5.99 19.09 -7.79
C TRP A 93 -4.88 18.15 -7.33
N SER A 94 -4.06 18.64 -6.40
CA SER A 94 -2.90 17.93 -5.88
C SER A 94 -2.97 17.79 -4.37
N GLY A 95 -2.14 16.91 -3.83
CA GLY A 95 -2.05 16.69 -2.38
C GLY A 95 -0.65 16.29 -1.93
N ARG A 96 -0.57 15.66 -0.75
CA ARG A 96 0.71 15.37 -0.07
C ARG A 96 1.24 13.96 -0.34
N ALA A 97 0.47 13.08 -0.97
CA ALA A 97 0.87 11.71 -1.25
C ALA A 97 1.63 11.67 -2.58
N PHE A 98 2.96 11.64 -2.53
CA PHE A 98 3.77 11.62 -3.75
C PHE A 98 3.79 10.25 -4.41
N MET A 99 3.49 10.21 -5.70
CA MET A 99 3.48 9.00 -6.50
C MET A 99 4.01 9.26 -7.92
N CYS A 100 4.23 8.19 -8.68
CA CYS A 100 4.81 8.26 -10.02
C CYS A 100 3.73 8.47 -11.10
N THR A 101 4.01 9.34 -12.07
CA THR A 101 3.15 9.58 -13.26
C THR A 101 3.98 9.65 -14.55
N ARG A 102 3.30 9.71 -15.71
CA ARG A 102 3.88 10.00 -17.04
C ARG A 102 2.94 10.87 -17.88
N ASP A 103 3.44 11.40 -19.00
CA ASP A 103 2.66 12.25 -19.92
C ASP A 103 1.53 11.54 -20.68
N LYS A 104 1.65 10.23 -20.93
CA LYS A 104 0.67 9.42 -21.67
C LYS A 104 0.01 8.41 -20.75
N GLU A 105 -1.03 7.72 -21.24
CA GLU A 105 -1.67 6.63 -20.49
C GLU A 105 -0.63 5.61 -19.96
N PHE A 106 -0.79 5.21 -18.70
CA PHE A 106 0.19 4.49 -17.92
C PHE A 106 -0.46 3.64 -16.82
N THR A 107 0.29 2.60 -16.46
CA THR A 107 0.14 1.85 -15.21
C THR A 107 1.54 1.63 -14.64
N ILE A 108 1.80 2.10 -13.43
CA ILE A 108 3.11 2.03 -12.78
C ILE A 108 2.95 1.33 -11.44
N ARG A 109 3.76 0.30 -11.21
CA ARG A 109 3.89 -0.37 -9.90
C ARG A 109 5.03 0.27 -9.11
N GLY A 110 4.81 0.52 -7.83
CA GLY A 110 5.76 1.15 -6.92
C GLY A 110 5.84 2.67 -7.06
N ILE A 111 6.05 3.35 -5.93
CA ILE A 111 6.09 4.82 -5.80
C ILE A 111 7.50 5.36 -5.51
N GLU A 112 8.48 4.45 -5.48
CA GLU A 112 9.88 4.74 -5.17
C GLU A 112 10.62 5.17 -6.43
N GLU A 113 11.60 6.06 -6.24
CA GLU A 113 12.58 6.44 -7.26
C GLU A 113 11.96 6.87 -8.61
N CYS A 114 10.80 7.56 -8.60
CA CYS A 114 10.07 7.93 -9.81
C CYS A 114 10.98 8.56 -10.87
N LEU A 115 11.75 9.59 -10.48
CA LEU A 115 12.64 10.32 -11.37
C LEU A 115 13.75 9.43 -11.96
N ALA A 116 14.39 8.59 -11.14
CA ALA A 116 15.44 7.68 -11.60
C ALA A 116 14.90 6.60 -12.56
N ARG A 117 13.62 6.26 -12.43
CA ARG A 117 12.89 5.33 -13.31
C ARG A 117 12.29 6.01 -14.55
N GLY A 118 12.49 7.32 -14.73
CA GLY A 118 11.95 8.09 -15.85
C GLY A 118 10.43 8.34 -15.73
N TYR A 119 9.97 8.59 -14.52
CA TYR A 119 8.61 9.01 -14.18
C TYR A 119 8.64 10.38 -13.50
N ASP A 120 7.54 11.11 -13.58
CA ASP A 120 7.36 12.32 -12.79
C ASP A 120 6.92 11.97 -11.37
N ARG A 121 7.26 12.84 -10.42
CA ARG A 121 6.86 12.68 -9.01
C ARG A 121 5.85 13.77 -8.66
N ILE A 122 4.58 13.39 -8.60
CA ILE A 122 3.45 14.30 -8.42
C ILE A 122 2.72 14.00 -7.11
N GLY A 123 2.15 15.03 -6.49
CA GLY A 123 1.41 14.93 -5.23
C GLY A 123 -0.07 14.67 -5.45
N PHE A 124 -0.59 13.58 -4.89
CA PHE A 124 -1.99 13.17 -4.96
C PHE A 124 -2.73 13.57 -3.68
N PHE A 125 -4.00 13.95 -3.80
CA PHE A 125 -4.89 14.14 -2.66
C PHE A 125 -5.54 12.82 -2.27
N GLU A 126 -5.80 12.66 -0.97
CA GLU A 126 -6.35 11.43 -0.42
C GLU A 126 -7.88 11.49 -0.43
N VAL A 127 -8.50 10.37 -0.79
CA VAL A 127 -9.94 10.11 -0.71
C VAL A 127 -10.16 8.94 0.23
N ASP A 128 -10.84 9.21 1.34
CA ASP A 128 -11.30 8.19 2.28
C ASP A 128 -12.68 7.69 1.84
N THR A 129 -12.74 6.42 1.43
CA THR A 129 -13.98 5.76 1.01
C THR A 129 -14.77 5.17 2.18
N GLN A 130 -14.28 5.29 3.41
CA GLN A 130 -14.92 4.75 4.62
C GLN A 130 -15.22 3.25 4.53
N ASP A 131 -14.29 2.49 3.94
CA ASP A 131 -14.39 1.04 3.70
C ASP A 131 -15.57 0.62 2.80
N GLN A 132 -16.13 1.56 2.02
CA GLN A 132 -17.21 1.28 1.08
C GLN A 132 -16.67 0.62 -0.20
N ARG A 133 -17.42 -0.34 -0.74
CA ARG A 133 -17.06 -1.05 -1.98
C ARG A 133 -17.35 -0.28 -3.27
N LEU A 134 -18.12 0.80 -3.18
CA LEU A 134 -18.50 1.71 -4.26
C LEU A 134 -18.33 3.12 -3.70
N TRP A 135 -17.72 4.01 -4.47
CA TRP A 135 -17.53 5.39 -4.03
C TRP A 135 -17.61 6.36 -5.21
N THR A 136 -18.08 7.58 -4.95
CA THR A 136 -18.11 8.65 -5.96
C THR A 136 -17.38 9.88 -5.43
N VAL A 137 -16.33 10.27 -6.14
CA VAL A 137 -15.58 11.51 -5.90
C VAL A 137 -16.22 12.63 -6.71
N GLN A 138 -16.44 13.80 -6.10
CA GLN A 138 -16.88 14.99 -6.79
C GLN A 138 -15.71 15.98 -6.87
N LEU A 139 -15.31 16.34 -8.09
CA LEU A 139 -14.31 17.37 -8.34
C LEU A 139 -15.02 18.68 -8.68
N THR A 140 -14.83 19.65 -7.80
CA THR A 140 -15.31 21.03 -7.95
C THR A 140 -14.15 21.97 -8.33
N ASP A 141 -14.49 23.21 -8.69
CA ASP A 141 -13.49 24.24 -8.98
C ASP A 141 -12.66 24.63 -7.72
N ASP A 142 -13.10 24.24 -6.53
CA ASP A 142 -12.36 24.37 -5.29
C ASP A 142 -11.25 23.33 -5.23
N ARG A 143 -10.01 23.75 -5.50
CA ARG A 143 -8.87 22.85 -5.60
C ARG A 143 -8.19 22.70 -4.24
N PRO A 144 -8.10 21.48 -3.66
CA PRO A 144 -7.23 21.24 -2.53
C PRO A 144 -5.80 21.60 -2.94
N GLN A 145 -5.20 22.55 -2.22
CA GLN A 145 -3.85 23.00 -2.53
C GLN A 145 -2.85 22.17 -1.74
N ALA A 146 -2.00 21.42 -2.46
CA ALA A 146 -0.77 20.94 -1.86
C ALA A 146 0.12 22.15 -1.54
N PRO A 147 0.86 22.15 -0.41
CA PRO A 147 1.94 23.11 -0.21
C PRO A 147 2.89 23.08 -1.41
N PRO A 148 3.48 24.21 -1.82
CA PRO A 148 4.38 24.24 -2.96
C PRO A 148 5.45 23.16 -2.80
N SER A 149 5.60 22.33 -3.83
CA SER A 149 6.58 21.25 -3.95
C SER A 149 7.96 21.81 -3.63
N GLN A 150 8.40 21.71 -2.38
CA GLN A 150 9.78 22.01 -2.06
C GLN A 150 10.64 21.04 -2.88
N PRO A 151 11.67 21.51 -3.58
CA PRO A 151 12.69 20.63 -4.12
C PRO A 151 13.16 19.77 -2.95
N GLN A 152 12.80 18.49 -2.96
CA GLN A 152 13.33 17.60 -1.94
C GLN A 152 14.83 17.61 -2.16
N PRO A 153 15.65 18.02 -1.17
CA PRO A 153 17.07 17.72 -1.25
C PRO A 153 17.18 16.21 -1.51
N PRO A 154 18.13 15.75 -2.35
CA PRO A 154 18.34 14.33 -2.55
C PRO A 154 18.39 13.71 -1.15
N MET A 155 17.50 12.75 -0.88
CA MET A 155 17.38 12.13 0.44
C MET A 155 18.79 11.91 0.95
N ALA A 156 19.16 12.62 2.02
CA ALA A 156 20.45 12.43 2.63
C ALA A 156 20.57 10.94 2.88
N ALA A 157 21.65 10.34 2.38
CA ALA A 157 21.99 8.95 2.63
C ALA A 157 21.73 8.65 4.12
N PRO A 158 21.25 7.44 4.49
CA PRO A 158 21.02 7.10 5.89
C PRO A 158 22.23 7.55 6.69
N LEU A 159 22.01 8.46 7.64
CA LEU A 159 23.10 8.92 8.51
C LEU A 159 23.78 7.66 9.05
N PRO A 160 25.12 7.56 9.04
CA PRO A 160 25.79 6.40 9.62
C PRO A 160 25.28 6.27 11.06
N MET A 161 24.70 5.10 11.37
CA MET A 161 24.22 4.81 12.71
C MET A 161 25.35 5.13 13.71
N PRO A 162 25.08 5.87 14.80
CA PRO A 162 26.10 6.08 15.81
C PRO A 162 26.54 4.71 16.33
N ALA A 163 27.85 4.45 16.27
CA ALA A 163 28.45 3.23 16.79
C ALA A 163 27.93 2.96 18.21
N PRO A 164 27.66 1.69 18.57
CA PRO A 164 27.22 1.36 19.92
C PRO A 164 28.27 1.88 20.91
N ARG A 165 27.85 2.82 21.76
CA ARG A 165 28.69 3.39 22.81
C ARG A 165 29.16 2.22 23.68
N GLY A 166 30.48 2.03 23.73
CA GLY A 166 31.12 0.96 24.48
C GLY A 166 30.52 0.85 25.86
N ARG A 167 30.13 -0.38 26.23
CA ARG A 167 29.68 -0.71 27.57
C ARG A 167 30.92 -0.65 28.46
N ASP A 168 31.18 0.52 29.04
CA ASP A 168 32.23 0.69 30.05
C ASP A 168 31.95 -0.31 31.16
N THR A 169 32.77 -1.35 31.17
CA THR A 169 32.71 -2.43 32.16
C THR A 169 33.22 -1.84 33.46
N ALA A 170 32.30 -1.50 34.36
CA ALA A 170 32.61 -1.35 35.76
C ALA A 170 33.07 -2.72 36.30
N ALA A 171 34.38 -2.93 36.35
CA ALA A 171 35.01 -3.97 37.17
C ALA A 171 36.46 -3.60 37.50
N GLN A 172 36.61 -2.88 38.62
CA GLN A 172 37.59 -3.14 39.68
C GLN A 172 39.09 -3.14 39.33
N GLY A 173 39.78 -2.11 39.84
CA GLY A 173 41.23 -2.07 40.00
C GLY A 173 41.59 -1.31 41.28
N GLU A 174 41.11 -1.81 42.42
CA GLU A 174 41.56 -1.34 43.74
C GLU A 174 42.99 -1.85 43.97
N ILE A 175 43.90 -0.89 44.04
CA ILE A 175 45.31 -1.04 44.39
C ILE A 175 45.39 -1.58 45.82
N ARG A 176 45.57 -2.90 45.95
CA ARG A 176 45.92 -3.52 47.22
C ARG A 176 47.42 -3.75 47.27
N GLU A 177 48.09 -2.87 48.00
CA GLU A 177 49.49 -2.93 48.36
C GLU A 177 49.84 -4.30 48.95
N ALA A 178 50.86 -4.95 48.37
CA ALA A 178 51.26 -6.30 48.73
C ALA A 178 52.08 -6.31 50.02
N GLN A 179 51.52 -6.89 51.09
CA GLN A 179 52.26 -7.27 52.29
C GLN A 179 53.22 -8.45 51.96
N PRO A 180 54.51 -8.41 52.35
CA PRO A 180 55.44 -9.51 52.09
C PRO A 180 55.11 -10.72 52.98
N ARG A 181 54.98 -11.91 52.36
CA ARG A 181 54.93 -13.20 53.07
C ARG A 181 56.36 -13.74 53.25
N PRO A 182 56.72 -14.28 54.42
CA PRO A 182 57.99 -14.98 54.57
C PRO A 182 57.98 -16.31 53.81
N ALA A 183 59.15 -16.64 53.27
CA ALA A 183 59.44 -17.83 52.49
C ALA A 183 59.21 -19.12 53.30
N ASN A 184 58.66 -20.15 52.65
CA ASN A 184 58.81 -21.54 53.08
C ASN A 184 59.29 -22.38 51.90
N PRO A 185 60.32 -23.23 52.05
CA PRO A 185 61.00 -23.83 50.93
C PRO A 185 60.50 -25.26 50.65
N ARG A 186 60.70 -25.67 49.38
CA ARG A 186 60.71 -27.04 48.84
C ARG A 186 59.35 -27.76 48.74
N LEU A 187 59.01 -28.18 47.50
CA LEU A 187 59.21 -29.56 47.02
C LEU A 187 58.72 -29.71 45.56
N THR A 188 59.69 -30.00 44.67
CA THR A 188 59.70 -30.90 43.48
C THR A 188 58.60 -30.90 42.38
N PRO A 189 58.98 -30.89 41.08
CA PRO A 189 58.07 -31.13 39.96
C PRO A 189 58.06 -32.61 39.50
N LEU A 190 56.93 -33.06 38.94
CA LEU A 190 56.81 -34.28 38.11
C LEU A 190 56.25 -33.92 36.73
N PRO A 191 56.74 -34.53 35.64
CA PRO A 191 56.29 -34.25 34.28
C PRO A 191 55.34 -35.33 33.74
N GLY A 192 54.53 -34.96 32.75
CA GLY A 192 54.09 -35.89 31.69
C GLY A 192 52.57 -36.02 31.51
N GLY A 193 52.12 -35.77 30.28
CA GLY A 193 50.75 -36.06 29.85
C GLY A 193 50.40 -35.49 28.47
N LEU A 194 51.09 -35.98 27.43
CA LEU A 194 50.75 -35.78 26.01
C LEU A 194 49.45 -36.52 25.67
N PHE A 195 48.46 -35.85 25.08
CA PHE A 195 47.50 -36.50 24.18
C PHE A 195 47.01 -35.51 23.13
N GLY A 196 47.40 -35.74 21.88
CA GLY A 196 46.75 -35.17 20.71
C GLY A 196 46.09 -36.30 19.92
N VAL A 197 44.92 -36.03 19.34
CA VAL A 197 44.40 -36.65 18.10
C VAL A 197 43.04 -36.00 17.78
N GLY A 198 42.77 -35.74 16.50
CA GLY A 198 41.41 -35.43 16.05
C GLY A 198 41.32 -34.73 14.70
N GLY A 199 41.77 -35.40 13.63
CA GLY A 199 41.37 -35.06 12.26
C GLY A 199 39.98 -35.62 11.92
N GLY A 200 39.30 -35.02 10.95
CA GLY A 200 38.04 -35.54 10.41
C GLY A 200 37.40 -34.59 9.39
N ALA A 201 37.56 -34.93 8.11
CA ALA A 201 37.02 -34.24 6.94
C ALA A 201 35.73 -34.92 6.44
N VAL A 202 34.78 -34.15 5.89
CA VAL A 202 33.81 -34.49 4.81
C VAL A 202 32.89 -33.27 4.65
N GLY A 203 32.44 -32.82 3.49
CA GLY A 203 32.14 -33.47 2.21
C GLY A 203 30.79 -32.90 1.73
N ALA A 204 30.72 -32.48 0.46
CA ALA A 204 29.61 -31.82 -0.26
C ALA A 204 28.30 -32.68 -0.35
N PRO A 205 27.21 -32.38 -1.11
CA PRO A 205 27.17 -31.69 -2.41
C PRO A 205 25.92 -30.83 -2.75
N ALA A 206 25.96 -30.35 -3.99
CA ALA A 206 25.10 -29.41 -4.71
C ALA A 206 23.73 -29.93 -5.20
N GLY A 207 22.90 -28.99 -5.68
CA GLY A 207 22.22 -29.11 -6.98
C GLY A 207 20.69 -29.07 -6.98
N VAL A 208 20.10 -28.04 -7.61
CA VAL A 208 18.72 -28.08 -8.14
C VAL A 208 18.63 -27.18 -9.41
N PRO A 209 17.89 -27.57 -10.48
CA PRO A 209 18.10 -27.07 -11.83
C PRO A 209 17.12 -25.97 -12.30
N ALA A 210 17.48 -25.33 -13.42
CA ALA A 210 16.76 -24.28 -14.13
C ALA A 210 15.55 -24.79 -14.92
N PHE A 211 14.46 -24.02 -14.88
CA PHE A 211 13.20 -24.26 -15.60
C PHE A 211 13.23 -23.68 -17.02
N THR A 212 12.78 -24.48 -17.98
CA THR A 212 12.57 -24.15 -19.40
C THR A 212 11.22 -23.46 -19.61
N ALA A 213 11.17 -22.43 -20.46
CA ALA A 213 9.95 -21.75 -20.91
C ALA A 213 9.46 -22.33 -22.26
N PRO A 214 8.13 -22.34 -22.54
CA PRO A 214 7.61 -22.56 -23.88
C PRO A 214 7.23 -21.24 -24.60
N ARG A 215 7.11 -21.38 -25.92
CA ARG A 215 6.97 -20.37 -26.99
C ARG A 215 5.70 -19.52 -26.95
#